data_AF-C4Z1H8-F1
#
_entry.id   AF-C4Z1H8-F1
#
_cell.length_a   1.000
_cell.length_b   1.000
_cell.length_c   1.000
_cell.angle_alpha   90.00
_cell.angle_beta   90.00
_cell.angle_gamma   90.00
#
_symmetry.space_group_name_H-M   'P 1'
#
loop_
_entity.id
_entity.type
_entity.pdbx_description
1 polymer ?
#
loop_
_entity_poly.entity_id
_entity_poly.type
_entity_poly.pdbx_seq_one_letter_code
_entity_poly.pdbx_strand_id
1 'polypeptide(L)'
;MGIFKKKKRDYGYGYSNTLEKMILEDDAPDDEKEKIKSTHAIELYEAFDKVREKKEKNNKVEGKPDYETRKRQEKSKLEEEKYDHLLNSVQAQTLIQAVEKNYGTDISKKDESQDAEIINVRKLGTHDMEVYVKQQCDIMEEAAEHIENVKAEYEAVTEEFNDIQLIDEAPQDIKNKIISCAEIIDSMMVDRRILKSTEHKLSNSAYRRMETFEDEIPSGIKLMQAQEEYYDAVKQDLRVLEGERMNLRLESKALVKRQLQIRSLARTAFAAMVVVFIIFIVSMAIVENDEETAFFIVISLLAAILAVGMFAILKVTERNVLVTEIKLNKATGLLNKIKIKYVNAANTLDYEYSKYGVKSAYELENKYKLYEEMKAEQSRMLDMTSSLNSAENDLESILRKLGLSDPHIWFGRVKAFINPKEMVEVRHELNTRRYKLRQQIEYNEKRIEEAKSNIKNATLSNPEHSDGAMRVIEMYEKRHSRVAK
;
A
#
# COMPACT_ATOMS: atom_id res chain seq x y z
N MET A 1 77.97 40.97 -39.73
CA MET A 1 76.92 39.96 -39.95
C MET A 1 76.49 39.42 -38.59
N GLY A 2 75.19 39.44 -38.27
CA GLY A 2 74.64 38.87 -37.03
C GLY A 2 73.84 39.88 -36.20
N ILE A 3 72.56 40.03 -36.52
CA ILE A 3 71.64 41.09 -36.06
C ILE A 3 70.82 40.62 -34.83
N PHE A 4 70.65 41.52 -33.88
CA PHE A 4 69.83 41.40 -32.66
C PHE A 4 68.35 41.10 -32.97
N LYS A 5 67.76 40.08 -32.32
CA LYS A 5 66.30 39.86 -32.29
C LYS A 5 65.66 40.63 -31.12
N LYS A 6 64.82 41.63 -31.44
CA LYS A 6 63.88 42.30 -30.52
C LYS A 6 62.43 41.89 -30.84
N LYS A 7 61.64 41.77 -29.77
CA LYS A 7 60.17 41.60 -29.71
C LYS A 7 59.40 42.46 -30.72
N LYS A 8 58.36 41.89 -31.35
CA LYS A 8 57.19 42.64 -31.83
C LYS A 8 55.94 42.19 -31.07
N ARG A 9 55.23 43.16 -30.50
CA ARG A 9 53.83 43.09 -30.06
C ARG A 9 53.04 43.84 -31.14
N ASP A 10 52.08 43.17 -31.76
CA ASP A 10 51.11 43.80 -32.66
C ASP A 10 50.02 44.49 -31.84
N TYR A 11 49.81 45.77 -32.10
CA TYR A 11 48.60 46.51 -31.75
C TYR A 11 47.87 46.82 -33.06
N GLY A 12 46.94 45.95 -33.45
CA GLY A 12 45.96 46.24 -34.50
C GLY A 12 44.71 46.83 -33.87
N TYR A 13 44.60 48.15 -33.84
CA TYR A 13 43.35 48.84 -33.51
C TYR A 13 42.45 48.81 -34.76
N GLY A 14 41.34 48.07 -34.68
CA GLY A 14 40.25 48.09 -35.64
C GLY A 14 39.48 49.40 -35.56
N TYR A 15 39.99 50.45 -36.22
CA TYR A 15 39.27 51.70 -36.48
C TYR A 15 38.55 51.70 -37.85
N SER A 16 38.53 50.56 -38.56
CA SER A 16 37.99 50.47 -39.92
C SER A 16 36.45 50.40 -39.97
N ASN A 17 35.79 49.80 -38.98
CA ASN A 17 34.33 49.56 -39.04
C ASN A 17 33.46 50.75 -38.62
N THR A 18 34.02 51.79 -37.98
CA THR A 18 33.26 52.98 -37.58
C THR A 18 33.09 53.97 -38.72
N LEU A 19 34.05 54.06 -39.64
CA LEU A 19 33.95 54.93 -40.81
C LEU A 19 32.97 54.38 -41.85
N GLU A 20 32.90 53.06 -41.98
CA GLU A 20 31.99 52.37 -42.91
C GLU A 20 30.52 52.42 -42.45
N LYS A 21 30.28 52.57 -41.13
CA LYS A 21 28.93 52.78 -40.57
C LYS A 21 28.45 54.24 -40.65
N MET A 22 29.34 55.24 -40.62
CA MET A 22 28.94 56.65 -40.81
C MET A 22 28.37 56.90 -42.21
N ILE A 23 28.84 56.17 -43.22
CA ILE A 23 28.35 56.30 -44.61
C ILE A 23 26.90 55.77 -44.75
N LEU A 24 26.45 54.90 -43.84
CA LEU A 24 25.07 54.40 -43.80
C LEU A 24 24.10 55.30 -43.00
N GLU A 25 24.60 56.29 -42.25
CA GLU A 25 23.74 57.21 -41.45
C GLU A 25 23.14 58.35 -42.28
N ASP A 26 23.67 58.66 -43.47
CA ASP A 26 23.19 59.81 -44.25
C ASP A 26 21.94 59.52 -45.10
N ASP A 27 21.71 58.25 -45.52
CA ASP A 27 20.61 57.85 -46.42
C ASP A 27 19.37 57.22 -45.73
N ALA A 28 19.35 57.11 -44.39
CA ALA A 28 18.20 56.56 -43.66
C ALA A 28 17.17 57.67 -43.28
N PRO A 29 15.84 57.40 -43.26
CA PRO A 29 14.83 58.35 -42.79
C PRO A 29 15.04 58.73 -41.30
N ASP A 30 14.66 59.95 -40.91
CA ASP A 30 15.01 60.58 -39.61
C ASP A 30 14.63 59.75 -38.37
N ASP A 31 13.53 59.00 -38.45
CA ASP A 31 13.01 58.09 -37.43
C ASP A 31 13.86 56.82 -37.23
N GLU A 32 14.65 56.43 -38.22
CA GLU A 32 15.63 55.34 -38.11
C GLU A 32 16.97 55.84 -37.58
N LYS A 33 17.35 57.10 -37.87
CA LYS A 33 18.55 57.76 -37.32
C LYS A 33 18.47 57.93 -35.80
N GLU A 34 17.28 58.25 -35.25
CA GLU A 34 17.08 58.32 -33.79
C GLU A 34 17.19 56.96 -33.12
N LYS A 35 16.66 55.89 -33.73
CA LYS A 35 16.84 54.52 -33.24
C LYS A 35 18.29 54.08 -33.28
N ILE A 36 19.01 54.36 -34.37
CA ILE A 36 20.42 54.01 -34.51
C ILE A 36 21.28 54.78 -33.50
N LYS A 37 21.01 56.08 -33.29
CA LYS A 37 21.67 56.90 -32.24
C LYS A 37 21.36 56.41 -30.83
N SER A 38 20.12 56.03 -30.54
CA SER A 38 19.70 55.43 -29.27
C SER A 38 20.42 54.10 -29.01
N THR A 39 20.45 53.22 -30.02
CA THR A 39 21.12 51.92 -29.92
C THR A 39 22.63 52.09 -29.74
N HIS A 40 23.26 53.02 -30.47
CA HIS A 40 24.69 53.31 -30.33
C HIS A 40 25.04 53.98 -29.00
N ALA A 41 24.15 54.82 -28.46
CA ALA A 41 24.30 55.40 -27.12
C ALA A 41 24.24 54.32 -26.03
N ILE A 42 23.37 53.31 -26.17
CA ILE A 42 23.30 52.16 -25.26
C ILE A 42 24.57 51.31 -25.36
N GLU A 43 25.07 51.01 -26.56
CA GLU A 43 26.32 50.26 -26.76
C GLU A 43 27.53 50.99 -26.15
N LEU A 44 27.59 52.32 -26.28
CA LEU A 44 28.61 53.15 -25.64
C LEU A 44 28.49 53.10 -24.11
N TYR A 45 27.27 53.19 -23.57
CA TYR A 45 27.02 53.11 -22.13
C TYR A 45 27.47 51.76 -21.55
N GLU A 46 27.13 50.65 -22.23
CA GLU A 46 27.58 49.31 -21.85
C GLU A 46 29.10 49.14 -21.95
N ALA A 47 29.74 49.76 -22.94
CA ALA A 47 31.20 49.75 -23.08
C ALA A 47 31.87 50.56 -21.94
N PHE A 48 31.31 51.71 -21.56
CA PHE A 48 31.77 52.50 -20.42
C PHE A 48 31.59 51.75 -19.10
N ASP A 49 30.44 51.09 -18.90
CA ASP A 49 30.19 50.27 -17.71
C ASP A 49 31.14 49.08 -17.63
N LYS A 50 31.42 48.38 -18.73
CA LYS A 50 32.43 47.28 -18.76
C LYS A 50 33.84 47.77 -18.44
N VAL A 51 34.20 48.99 -18.85
CA VAL A 51 35.49 49.61 -18.51
C VAL A 51 35.53 50.04 -17.04
N ARG A 52 34.42 50.56 -16.50
CA ARG A 52 34.28 50.90 -15.07
C ARG A 52 34.36 49.65 -14.19
N GLU A 53 33.67 48.58 -14.59
CA GLU A 53 33.68 47.26 -13.93
C GLU A 53 35.10 46.66 -13.86
N LYS A 54 35.85 46.72 -14.97
CA LYS A 54 37.25 46.27 -14.99
C LYS A 54 38.17 47.12 -14.10
N LYS A 55 37.89 48.42 -13.98
CA LYS A 55 38.68 49.34 -13.14
C LYS A 55 38.40 49.12 -11.65
N GLU A 56 37.16 48.82 -11.29
CA GLU A 56 36.73 48.54 -9.91
C GLU A 56 37.12 47.14 -9.42
N LYS A 57 37.09 46.11 -10.27
CA LYS A 57 37.63 44.76 -9.94
C LYS A 57 39.14 44.76 -9.65
N ASN A 58 39.88 45.72 -10.22
CA ASN A 58 41.32 45.86 -10.00
C ASN A 58 41.68 46.75 -8.79
N ASN A 59 40.70 47.42 -8.17
CA ASN A 59 40.95 48.36 -7.08
C ASN A 59 40.66 47.68 -5.72
N LYS A 60 41.65 46.97 -5.18
CA LYS A 60 41.58 46.46 -3.79
C LYS A 60 41.82 47.61 -2.82
N VAL A 61 40.79 47.99 -2.08
CA VAL A 61 40.88 48.96 -0.98
C VAL A 61 40.91 48.16 0.33
N GLU A 62 41.99 48.29 1.11
CA GLU A 62 42.10 47.64 2.43
C GLU A 62 40.90 48.02 3.31
N GLY A 63 40.25 46.99 3.88
CA GLY A 63 39.10 47.15 4.78
C GLY A 63 37.71 47.14 4.12
N LYS A 64 37.58 46.99 2.78
CA LYS A 64 36.28 46.84 2.11
C LYS A 64 36.12 45.44 1.47
N PRO A 65 34.90 44.86 1.44
CA PRO A 65 34.64 43.58 0.79
C PRO A 65 34.97 43.62 -0.71
N ASP A 66 35.35 42.46 -1.26
CA ASP A 66 35.65 42.30 -2.68
C ASP A 66 34.48 42.75 -3.58
N TYR A 67 34.79 43.13 -4.81
CA TYR A 67 33.83 43.69 -5.77
C TYR A 67 32.59 42.79 -5.97
N GLU A 68 32.78 41.47 -6.12
CA GLU A 68 31.68 40.53 -6.29
C GLU A 68 30.78 40.45 -5.04
N THR A 69 31.37 40.58 -3.86
CA THR A 69 30.63 40.60 -2.58
C THR A 69 29.81 41.88 -2.43
N ARG A 70 30.34 43.04 -2.83
CA ARG A 70 29.59 44.31 -2.83
C ARG A 70 28.42 44.29 -3.81
N LYS A 71 28.63 43.76 -5.02
CA LYS A 71 27.58 43.61 -6.03
C LYS A 71 26.47 42.66 -5.58
N ARG A 72 26.82 41.59 -4.85
CA ARG A 72 25.84 40.70 -4.21
C ARG A 72 25.07 41.38 -3.09
N GLN A 73 25.73 42.18 -2.25
CA GLN A 73 25.07 42.95 -1.19
C GLN A 73 24.14 44.04 -1.75
N GLU A 74 24.53 44.72 -2.82
CA GLU A 74 23.67 45.70 -3.50
C GLU A 74 22.47 45.04 -4.18
N LYS A 75 22.64 43.87 -4.82
CA LYS A 75 21.52 43.08 -5.35
C LYS A 75 20.57 42.60 -4.24
N SER A 76 21.12 42.12 -3.13
CA SER A 76 20.34 41.67 -1.98
C SER A 76 19.51 42.82 -1.39
N LYS A 77 20.09 44.02 -1.26
CA LYS A 77 19.35 45.22 -0.82
C LYS A 77 18.28 45.66 -1.82
N LEU A 78 18.57 45.60 -3.12
CA LEU A 78 17.59 45.92 -4.16
C LEU A 78 16.43 44.91 -4.21
N GLU A 79 16.71 43.63 -3.93
CA GLU A 79 15.71 42.59 -3.77
C GLU A 79 14.87 42.81 -2.50
N GLU A 80 15.50 43.15 -1.38
CA GLU A 80 14.83 43.49 -0.11
C GLU A 80 13.87 44.68 -0.28
N GLU A 81 14.32 45.75 -0.95
CA GLU A 81 13.48 46.90 -1.32
C GLU A 81 12.33 46.52 -2.28
N LYS A 82 12.57 45.56 -3.19
CA LYS A 82 11.52 45.01 -4.07
C LYS A 82 10.48 44.22 -3.29
N TYR A 83 10.90 43.44 -2.30
CA TYR A 83 10.02 42.68 -1.41
C TYR A 83 9.19 43.63 -0.53
N ASP A 84 9.80 44.68 0.02
CA ASP A 84 9.09 45.71 0.79
C ASP A 84 8.07 46.47 -0.08
N HIS A 85 8.42 46.76 -1.34
CA HIS A 85 7.51 47.40 -2.29
C HIS A 85 6.38 46.47 -2.75
N LEU A 86 6.63 45.16 -2.87
CA LEU A 86 5.62 44.15 -3.15
C LEU A 86 4.67 43.94 -1.96
N LEU A 87 5.21 43.93 -0.74
CA LEU A 87 4.45 43.80 0.51
C LEU A 87 3.55 45.03 0.76
N ASN A 88 4.02 46.22 0.37
CA ASN A 88 3.26 47.47 0.40
C ASN A 88 2.42 47.73 -0.86
N SER A 89 2.45 46.82 -1.84
CA SER A 89 1.62 46.97 -3.03
C SER A 89 0.15 46.80 -2.67
N VAL A 90 -0.70 47.64 -3.26
CA VAL A 90 -2.16 47.61 -3.05
C VAL A 90 -2.73 46.21 -3.33
N GLN A 91 -2.16 45.46 -4.28
CA GLN A 91 -2.57 44.08 -4.59
C GLN A 91 -2.24 43.09 -3.46
N ALA A 92 -1.05 43.17 -2.85
CA ALA A 92 -0.70 42.33 -1.71
C ALA A 92 -1.53 42.69 -0.46
N GLN A 93 -1.76 43.97 -0.20
CA GLN A 93 -2.64 44.42 0.89
C GLN A 93 -4.10 44.01 0.68
N THR A 94 -4.59 44.02 -0.57
CA THR A 94 -5.95 43.57 -0.90
C THR A 94 -6.09 42.05 -0.73
N LEU A 95 -5.05 41.28 -1.07
CA LEU A 95 -5.00 39.84 -0.81
C LEU A 95 -4.95 39.53 0.69
N ILE A 96 -4.15 40.28 1.46
CA ILE A 96 -4.11 40.20 2.93
C ILE A 96 -5.50 40.51 3.53
N GLN A 97 -6.15 41.59 3.09
CA GLN A 97 -7.53 41.94 3.50
C GLN A 97 -8.57 40.91 3.08
N ALA A 98 -8.43 40.29 1.90
CA ALA A 98 -9.35 39.24 1.46
C ALA A 98 -9.18 37.94 2.28
N VAL A 99 -7.95 37.62 2.69
CA VAL A 99 -7.63 36.51 3.59
C VAL A 99 -8.12 36.80 5.01
N GLU A 100 -7.93 38.03 5.52
CA GLU A 100 -8.52 38.54 6.77
C GLU A 100 -10.04 38.36 6.80
N LYS A 101 -10.71 38.74 5.71
CA LYS A 101 -12.18 38.70 5.61
C LYS A 101 -12.75 37.29 5.49
N ASN A 102 -11.99 36.34 4.93
CA ASN A 102 -12.45 34.97 4.71
C ASN A 102 -12.07 34.00 5.85
N TYR A 103 -11.05 34.31 6.66
CA TYR A 103 -10.57 33.42 7.73
C TYR A 103 -10.50 34.07 9.12
N GLY A 104 -10.77 35.38 9.25
CA GLY A 104 -10.71 36.12 10.51
C GLY A 104 -11.88 35.88 11.49
N THR A 105 -12.89 35.09 11.11
CA THR A 105 -14.15 34.98 11.86
C THR A 105 -14.08 34.16 13.15
N ASP A 106 -13.02 33.37 13.38
CA ASP A 106 -12.89 32.55 14.59
C ASP A 106 -11.88 33.10 15.61
N ILE A 107 -10.92 33.93 15.19
CA ILE A 107 -9.95 34.55 16.11
C ILE A 107 -10.56 35.80 16.77
N SER A 108 -11.35 36.60 16.03
CA SER A 108 -11.97 37.80 16.60
C SER A 108 -13.00 37.49 17.70
N LYS A 109 -13.57 36.28 17.73
CA LYS A 109 -14.54 35.87 18.77
C LYS A 109 -13.89 35.52 20.11
N LYS A 110 -12.58 35.26 20.15
CA LYS A 110 -11.86 35.06 21.42
C LYS A 110 -11.41 36.38 22.04
N ASP A 111 -11.21 37.40 21.22
CA ASP A 111 -10.67 38.71 21.62
C ASP A 111 -11.58 39.44 22.63
N GLU A 112 -12.91 39.29 22.55
CA GLU A 112 -13.85 40.01 23.43
C GLU A 112 -13.97 39.44 24.86
N SER A 113 -13.35 38.29 25.17
CA SER A 113 -13.57 37.59 26.46
C SER A 113 -12.37 37.54 27.40
N GLN A 114 -11.23 38.14 27.02
CA GLN A 114 -10.02 38.17 27.84
C GLN A 114 -9.35 39.55 27.84
N ASP A 115 -10.14 40.61 28.01
CA ASP A 115 -9.58 41.90 28.43
C ASP A 115 -8.87 41.68 29.78
N ALA A 116 -7.54 41.77 29.79
CA ALA A 116 -6.76 41.68 31.01
C ALA A 116 -7.27 42.73 32.01
N GLU A 117 -7.61 42.32 33.23
CA GLU A 117 -8.11 43.23 34.26
C GLU A 117 -7.13 44.39 34.49
N ILE A 118 -7.60 45.63 34.31
CA ILE A 118 -6.78 46.82 34.45
C ILE A 118 -6.44 47.02 35.92
N ILE A 119 -5.19 46.74 36.29
CA ILE A 119 -4.68 46.96 37.65
C ILE A 119 -4.55 48.47 37.91
N ASN A 120 -5.15 48.95 39.01
CA ASN A 120 -5.06 50.36 39.38
C ASN A 120 -3.65 50.71 39.90
N VAL A 121 -2.86 51.35 39.04
CA VAL A 121 -1.47 51.70 39.31
C VAL A 121 -1.24 53.01 40.07
N ARG A 122 -2.29 53.71 40.53
CA ARG A 122 -2.16 55.06 41.12
C ARG A 122 -1.60 55.11 42.54
N LYS A 123 -1.58 53.98 43.27
CA LYS A 123 -1.02 53.85 44.62
C LYS A 123 -0.53 52.42 44.85
N LEU A 124 0.66 52.09 44.37
CA LEU A 124 1.33 50.83 44.73
C LEU A 124 2.28 51.07 45.90
N GLY A 125 2.39 50.14 46.85
CA GLY A 125 3.50 50.14 47.80
C GLY A 125 4.79 49.64 47.15
N THR A 126 5.93 49.76 47.85
CA THR A 126 7.24 49.25 47.35
C THR A 126 7.19 47.78 46.93
N HIS A 127 6.60 46.91 47.76
CA HIS A 127 6.51 45.48 47.47
C HIS A 127 5.55 45.18 46.31
N ASP A 128 4.38 45.81 46.30
CA ASP A 128 3.39 45.64 45.23
C ASP A 128 3.96 46.09 43.89
N MET A 129 4.77 47.16 43.89
CA MET A 129 5.45 47.68 42.70
C MET A 129 6.49 46.68 42.17
N GLU A 130 7.27 46.05 43.04
CA GLU A 130 8.21 44.99 42.66
C GLU A 130 7.48 43.76 42.09
N VAL A 131 6.36 43.36 42.70
CA VAL A 131 5.54 42.23 42.23
C VAL A 131 4.90 42.53 40.88
N TYR A 132 4.35 43.73 40.70
CA TYR A 132 3.73 44.15 39.44
C TYR A 132 4.75 44.23 38.30
N VAL A 133 5.92 44.84 38.53
CA VAL A 133 6.99 44.91 37.53
C VAL A 133 7.49 43.52 37.19
N LYS A 134 7.61 42.62 38.19
CA LYS A 134 7.99 41.23 37.94
C LYS A 134 6.96 40.52 37.06
N GLN A 135 5.66 40.67 37.32
CA GLN A 135 4.61 40.09 36.48
C GLN A 135 4.65 40.61 35.03
N GLN A 136 4.90 41.91 34.83
CA GLN A 136 5.06 42.47 33.50
C GLN A 136 6.33 41.95 32.80
N CYS A 137 7.43 41.76 33.54
CA CYS A 137 8.63 41.09 33.03
C CYS A 137 8.37 39.62 32.66
N ASP A 138 7.65 38.86 33.48
CA ASP A 138 7.29 37.46 33.20
C ASP A 138 6.43 37.36 31.92
N ILE A 139 5.48 38.29 31.72
CA ILE A 139 4.69 38.42 30.47
C ILE A 139 5.60 38.68 29.26
N MET A 140 6.60 39.55 29.41
CA MET A 140 7.55 39.84 28.33
C MET A 140 8.42 38.63 28.01
N GLU A 141 8.82 37.85 29.01
CA GLU A 141 9.61 36.61 28.85
C GLU A 141 8.82 35.57 28.05
N GLU A 142 7.58 35.30 28.49
CA GLU A 142 6.69 34.34 27.85
C GLU A 142 6.37 34.75 26.40
N ALA A 143 6.05 36.03 26.17
CA ALA A 143 5.79 36.54 24.83
C ALA A 143 7.04 36.48 23.92
N ALA A 144 8.23 36.78 24.46
CA ALA A 144 9.48 36.71 23.70
C ALA A 144 9.86 35.27 23.32
N GLU A 145 9.69 34.31 24.24
CA GLU A 145 9.89 32.88 23.97
C GLU A 145 8.91 32.38 22.90
N HIS A 146 7.64 32.79 22.96
CA HIS A 146 6.67 32.46 21.92
C HIS A 146 7.03 33.06 20.56
N ILE A 147 7.51 34.31 20.50
CA ILE A 147 7.98 34.91 19.26
C ILE A 147 9.15 34.11 18.67
N GLU A 148 10.14 33.74 19.48
CA GLU A 148 11.30 32.98 19.01
C GLU A 148 10.90 31.64 18.39
N ASN A 149 10.03 30.89 19.08
CA ASN A 149 9.50 29.62 18.60
C ASN A 149 8.69 29.76 17.30
N VAL A 150 7.78 30.74 17.25
CA VAL A 150 6.92 30.99 16.07
C VAL A 150 7.73 31.53 14.90
N LYS A 151 8.79 32.30 15.16
CA LYS A 151 9.66 32.86 14.13
C LYS A 151 10.44 31.79 13.39
N ALA A 152 10.96 30.78 14.09
CA ALA A 152 11.63 29.65 13.45
C ALA A 152 10.69 28.88 12.50
N GLU A 153 9.43 28.65 12.91
CA GLU A 153 8.43 28.04 12.04
C GLU A 153 8.06 28.96 10.87
N TYR A 154 7.89 30.26 11.12
CA TYR A 154 7.59 31.23 10.06
C TYR A 154 8.68 31.29 8.99
N GLU A 155 9.95 31.24 9.40
CA GLU A 155 11.11 31.17 8.50
C GLU A 155 11.05 29.90 7.65
N ALA A 156 10.86 28.72 8.26
CA ALA A 156 10.74 27.45 7.53
C ALA A 156 9.59 27.45 6.50
N VAL A 157 8.40 27.92 6.89
CA VAL A 157 7.24 28.00 5.97
C VAL A 157 7.48 29.05 4.87
N THR A 158 8.27 30.10 5.15
CA THR A 158 8.67 31.09 4.15
C THR A 158 9.66 30.48 3.15
N GLU A 159 10.59 29.64 3.58
CA GLU A 159 11.47 28.88 2.70
C GLU A 159 10.68 27.91 1.82
N GLU A 160 9.73 27.13 2.37
CA GLU A 160 8.83 26.27 1.59
C GLU A 160 8.00 27.08 0.56
N PHE A 161 7.59 28.29 0.92
CA PHE A 161 6.86 29.16 0.00
C PHE A 161 7.76 29.66 -1.14
N ASN A 162 9.02 30.00 -0.83
CA ASN A 162 10.01 30.42 -1.82
C ASN A 162 10.40 29.27 -2.76
N ASP A 163 10.41 28.03 -2.28
CA ASP A 163 10.62 26.85 -3.11
C ASP A 163 9.61 26.78 -4.28
N ILE A 164 8.34 27.18 -4.06
CA ILE A 164 7.33 27.24 -5.14
C ILE A 164 7.80 28.16 -6.27
N GLN A 165 8.39 29.30 -5.93
CA GLN A 165 8.88 30.24 -6.92
C GLN A 165 10.07 29.65 -7.69
N LEU A 166 10.99 28.96 -7.02
CA LEU A 166 12.10 28.25 -7.66
C LEU A 166 11.60 27.17 -8.64
N ILE A 167 10.54 26.45 -8.28
CA ILE A 167 9.89 25.46 -9.15
C ILE A 167 9.20 26.14 -10.35
N ASP A 168 8.47 27.23 -10.12
CA ASP A 168 7.76 27.99 -11.16
C ASP A 168 8.69 28.72 -12.12
N GLU A 169 9.89 29.11 -11.68
CA GLU A 169 10.89 29.79 -12.50
C GLU A 169 11.87 28.82 -13.17
N ALA A 170 11.80 27.52 -12.85
CA ALA A 170 12.69 26.52 -13.39
C ALA A 170 12.63 26.45 -14.94
N PRO A 171 13.77 26.22 -15.62
CA PRO A 171 13.82 25.95 -17.05
C PRO A 171 12.85 24.83 -17.47
N GLN A 172 12.27 24.95 -18.66
CA GLN A 172 11.22 24.01 -19.11
C GLN A 172 11.72 22.56 -19.20
N ASP A 173 12.99 22.35 -19.55
CA ASP A 173 13.61 21.03 -19.55
C ASP A 173 13.72 20.41 -18.15
N ILE A 174 13.97 21.23 -17.13
CA ILE A 174 14.01 20.81 -15.73
C ILE A 174 12.59 20.54 -15.23
N LYS A 175 11.63 21.42 -15.51
CA LYS A 175 10.22 21.22 -15.17
C LYS A 175 9.67 19.91 -15.74
N ASN A 176 9.95 19.64 -17.01
CA ASN A 176 9.52 18.40 -17.64
C ASN A 176 10.11 17.17 -16.92
N LYS A 177 11.38 17.22 -16.48
CA LYS A 177 11.99 16.12 -15.69
C LYS A 177 11.35 15.97 -14.31
N ILE A 178 11.04 17.07 -13.64
CA ILE A 178 10.34 17.06 -12.35
C ILE A 178 8.97 16.41 -12.52
N ILE A 179 8.19 16.82 -13.53
CA ILE A 179 6.88 16.24 -13.85
C ILE A 179 7.02 14.75 -14.13
N SER A 180 7.97 14.32 -14.96
CA SER A 180 8.18 12.90 -15.26
C SER A 180 8.51 12.08 -14.00
N CYS A 181 9.38 12.58 -13.11
CA CYS A 181 9.67 11.90 -11.85
C CYS A 181 8.42 11.87 -10.94
N ALA A 182 7.70 12.97 -10.87
CA ALA A 182 6.49 13.10 -10.07
C ALA A 182 5.37 12.16 -10.53
N GLU A 183 5.14 12.02 -11.82
CA GLU A 183 4.17 11.08 -12.40
C GLU A 183 4.51 9.63 -12.05
N ILE A 184 5.79 9.25 -12.13
CA ILE A 184 6.26 7.92 -11.72
C ILE A 184 6.02 7.70 -10.23
N ILE A 185 6.36 8.68 -9.38
CA ILE A 185 6.16 8.55 -7.93
C ILE A 185 4.66 8.43 -7.60
N ASP A 186 3.79 9.27 -8.16
CA ASP A 186 2.35 9.22 -7.91
C ASP A 186 1.74 7.88 -8.37
N SER A 187 2.09 7.40 -9.57
CA SER A 187 1.59 6.11 -10.07
C SER A 187 2.06 4.95 -9.18
N MET A 188 3.33 4.92 -8.81
CA MET A 188 3.90 3.85 -7.97
C MET A 188 3.34 3.90 -6.54
N MET A 189 3.04 5.09 -6.00
CA MET A 189 2.38 5.22 -4.70
C MET A 189 0.93 4.71 -4.71
N VAL A 190 0.19 4.94 -5.79
CA VAL A 190 -1.16 4.40 -5.99
C VAL A 190 -1.10 2.88 -6.13
N ASP A 191 -0.22 2.35 -6.98
CA ASP A 191 -0.05 0.92 -7.20
C ASP A 191 0.34 0.19 -5.89
N ARG A 192 1.26 0.76 -5.10
CA ARG A 192 1.63 0.26 -3.76
C ARG A 192 0.46 0.22 -2.79
N ARG A 193 -0.46 1.19 -2.86
CA ARG A 193 -1.65 1.21 -2.02
C ARG A 193 -2.63 0.10 -2.43
N ILE A 194 -2.84 -0.08 -3.73
CA ILE A 194 -3.71 -1.11 -4.29
C ILE A 194 -3.21 -2.50 -3.88
N LEU A 195 -1.93 -2.80 -4.09
CA LEU A 195 -1.30 -4.09 -3.74
C LEU A 195 -1.31 -4.36 -2.22
N LYS A 196 -1.25 -3.33 -1.37
CA LYS A 196 -1.41 -3.51 0.09
C LYS A 196 -2.84 -3.91 0.48
N SER A 197 -3.84 -3.42 -0.24
CA SER A 197 -5.27 -3.53 0.11
C SER A 197 -5.96 -4.84 -0.27
N THR A 198 -5.28 -5.75 -0.96
CA THR A 198 -5.82 -7.06 -1.37
C THR A 198 -6.06 -7.98 -0.16
N GLU A 199 -7.34 -8.33 0.08
CA GLU A 199 -7.78 -9.19 1.20
C GLU A 199 -7.53 -10.69 0.98
N HIS A 200 -7.23 -11.11 -0.25
CA HIS A 200 -7.04 -12.51 -0.60
C HIS A 200 -5.59 -12.95 -0.38
N LYS A 201 -5.23 -13.29 0.86
CA LYS A 201 -3.87 -13.73 1.22
C LYS A 201 -3.88 -15.10 1.89
N LEU A 202 -2.95 -15.95 1.48
CA LEU A 202 -2.65 -17.18 2.21
C LEU A 202 -2.14 -16.85 3.61
N SER A 203 -2.45 -17.72 4.57
CA SER A 203 -1.78 -17.64 5.87
C SER A 203 -0.28 -17.89 5.71
N ASN A 204 0.54 -17.31 6.59
CA ASN A 204 2.00 -17.48 6.53
C ASN A 204 2.43 -18.95 6.52
N SER A 205 1.72 -19.82 7.24
CA SER A 205 2.02 -21.26 7.24
C SER A 205 1.63 -21.96 5.94
N ALA A 206 0.54 -21.53 5.30
CA ALA A 206 0.14 -22.06 3.99
C ALA A 206 1.10 -21.60 2.89
N TYR A 207 1.50 -20.32 2.90
CA TYR A 207 2.46 -19.77 1.94
C TYR A 207 3.80 -20.53 1.99
N ARG A 208 4.38 -20.71 3.18
CA ARG A 208 5.64 -21.46 3.35
C ARG A 208 5.55 -22.91 2.90
N ARG A 209 4.40 -23.57 3.10
CA ARG A 209 4.18 -24.94 2.59
C ARG A 209 4.17 -24.97 1.06
N MET A 210 3.49 -24.02 0.42
CA MET A 210 3.48 -23.92 -1.05
C MET A 210 4.90 -23.67 -1.59
N GLU A 211 5.64 -22.77 -0.96
CA GLU A 211 7.04 -22.47 -1.29
C GLU A 211 7.96 -23.69 -1.11
N THR A 212 7.79 -24.46 -0.04
CA THR A 212 8.62 -25.65 0.24
C THR A 212 8.49 -26.72 -0.85
N PHE A 213 7.30 -26.87 -1.44
CA PHE A 213 7.00 -27.90 -2.44
C PHE A 213 6.73 -27.31 -3.83
N GLU A 214 7.17 -26.09 -4.10
CA GLU A 214 6.79 -25.31 -5.30
C GLU A 214 6.97 -26.12 -6.59
N ASP A 215 8.12 -26.76 -6.76
CA ASP A 215 8.47 -27.53 -7.95
C ASP A 215 7.65 -28.83 -8.09
N GLU A 216 7.21 -29.39 -6.97
CA GLU A 216 6.48 -30.66 -6.94
C GLU A 216 4.97 -30.47 -7.12
N ILE A 217 4.41 -29.34 -6.67
CA ILE A 217 2.95 -29.11 -6.63
C ILE A 217 2.26 -29.30 -7.98
N PRO A 218 2.76 -28.77 -9.12
CA PRO A 218 2.11 -28.98 -10.42
C PRO A 218 1.95 -30.47 -10.78
N SER A 219 2.94 -31.28 -10.44
CA SER A 219 2.89 -32.73 -10.62
C SER A 219 2.00 -33.40 -9.56
N GLY A 220 2.06 -32.91 -8.32
CA GLY A 220 1.27 -33.41 -7.19
C GLY A 220 -0.23 -33.20 -7.38
N ILE A 221 -0.66 -32.07 -7.97
CA ILE A 221 -2.08 -31.81 -8.30
C ILE A 221 -2.59 -32.90 -9.26
N LYS A 222 -1.85 -33.20 -10.34
CA LYS A 222 -2.24 -34.22 -11.31
C LYS A 222 -2.29 -35.61 -10.69
N LEU A 223 -1.29 -35.94 -9.86
CA LEU A 223 -1.24 -37.22 -9.16
C LEU A 223 -2.45 -37.36 -8.21
N MET A 224 -2.71 -36.34 -7.39
CA MET A 224 -3.79 -36.35 -6.42
C MET A 224 -5.16 -36.42 -7.09
N GLN A 225 -5.38 -35.70 -8.20
CA GLN A 225 -6.61 -35.83 -9.01
C GLN A 225 -6.82 -37.29 -9.48
N ALA A 226 -5.75 -37.94 -9.96
CA ALA A 226 -5.83 -39.34 -10.37
C ALA A 226 -6.08 -40.28 -9.19
N GLN A 227 -5.52 -39.99 -8.00
CA GLN A 227 -5.78 -40.77 -6.79
C GLN A 227 -7.21 -40.58 -6.27
N GLU A 228 -7.76 -39.37 -6.35
CA GLU A 228 -9.15 -39.05 -6.00
C GLU A 228 -10.11 -39.83 -6.91
N GLU A 229 -9.88 -39.78 -8.23
CA GLU A 229 -10.67 -40.53 -9.21
C GLU A 229 -10.57 -42.05 -8.98
N TYR A 230 -9.37 -42.55 -8.72
CA TYR A 230 -9.15 -43.96 -8.40
C TYR A 230 -9.89 -44.38 -7.13
N TYR A 231 -9.84 -43.56 -6.07
CA TYR A 231 -10.54 -43.82 -4.82
C TYR A 231 -12.05 -43.88 -5.02
N ASP A 232 -12.62 -42.95 -5.80
CA ASP A 232 -14.05 -42.95 -6.10
C ASP A 232 -14.47 -44.18 -6.92
N ALA A 233 -13.67 -44.60 -7.90
CA ALA A 233 -13.90 -45.84 -8.64
C ALA A 233 -13.89 -47.07 -7.71
N VAL A 234 -12.89 -47.19 -6.82
CA VAL A 234 -12.77 -48.29 -5.86
C VAL A 234 -13.94 -48.28 -4.86
N LYS A 235 -14.40 -47.09 -4.44
CA LYS A 235 -15.56 -46.91 -3.56
C LYS A 235 -16.87 -47.36 -4.23
N GLN A 236 -17.02 -47.07 -5.53
CA GLN A 236 -18.16 -47.56 -6.31
C GLN A 236 -18.13 -49.09 -6.44
N ASP A 237 -16.98 -49.67 -6.79
CA ASP A 237 -16.78 -51.12 -6.87
C ASP A 237 -17.11 -51.81 -5.53
N LEU A 238 -16.66 -51.21 -4.42
CA LEU A 238 -16.94 -51.71 -3.08
C LEU A 238 -18.44 -51.80 -2.84
N ARG A 239 -19.19 -50.73 -3.14
CA ARG A 239 -20.65 -50.68 -2.97
C ARG A 239 -21.37 -51.70 -3.84
N VAL A 240 -20.95 -51.87 -5.09
CA VAL A 240 -21.53 -52.85 -6.02
C VAL A 240 -21.31 -54.27 -5.51
N LEU A 241 -20.08 -54.63 -5.14
CA LEU A 241 -19.74 -55.96 -4.62
C LEU A 241 -20.42 -56.27 -3.28
N GLU A 242 -20.62 -55.28 -2.41
CA GLU A 242 -21.40 -55.45 -1.18
C GLU A 242 -22.86 -55.81 -1.49
N GLY A 243 -23.45 -55.15 -2.51
CA GLY A 243 -24.77 -55.46 -3.02
C GLY A 243 -24.86 -56.88 -3.61
N GLU A 244 -23.94 -57.24 -4.51
CA GLU A 244 -23.91 -58.57 -5.12
C GLU A 244 -23.74 -59.69 -4.09
N ARG A 245 -22.81 -59.51 -3.13
CA ARG A 245 -22.59 -60.46 -2.04
C ARG A 245 -23.84 -60.61 -1.18
N MET A 246 -24.52 -59.50 -0.86
CA MET A 246 -25.77 -59.55 -0.11
C MET A 246 -26.83 -60.35 -0.87
N ASN A 247 -26.98 -60.12 -2.17
CA ASN A 247 -27.94 -60.84 -3.00
C ASN A 247 -27.63 -62.35 -3.04
N LEU A 248 -26.38 -62.74 -3.28
CA LEU A 248 -25.94 -64.14 -3.25
C LEU A 248 -26.16 -64.79 -1.87
N ARG A 249 -25.99 -64.03 -0.79
CA ARG A 249 -26.24 -64.52 0.57
C ARG A 249 -27.72 -64.79 0.81
N LEU A 250 -28.61 -63.93 0.30
CA LEU A 250 -30.06 -64.13 0.37
C LEU A 250 -30.49 -65.33 -0.48
N GLU A 251 -29.98 -65.43 -1.71
CA GLU A 251 -30.23 -66.56 -2.61
C GLU A 251 -29.76 -67.88 -1.99
N SER A 252 -28.54 -67.91 -1.43
CA SER A 252 -28.00 -69.08 -0.72
C SER A 252 -28.92 -69.53 0.42
N LYS A 253 -29.35 -68.60 1.29
CA LYS A 253 -30.30 -68.91 2.38
C LYS A 253 -31.63 -69.45 1.86
N ALA A 254 -32.16 -68.87 0.78
CA ALA A 254 -33.42 -69.30 0.17
C ALA A 254 -33.30 -70.72 -0.42
N LEU A 255 -32.20 -71.01 -1.13
CA LEU A 255 -31.92 -72.33 -1.69
C LEU A 255 -31.74 -73.40 -0.62
N VAL A 256 -31.02 -73.10 0.48
CA VAL A 256 -30.87 -74.02 1.62
C VAL A 256 -32.23 -74.31 2.26
N LYS A 257 -33.06 -73.28 2.47
CA LYS A 257 -34.43 -73.46 2.99
C LYS A 257 -35.27 -74.34 2.07
N ARG A 258 -35.22 -74.09 0.76
CA ARG A 258 -35.91 -74.89 -0.26
C ARG A 258 -35.42 -76.34 -0.28
N GLN A 259 -34.11 -76.56 -0.18
CA GLN A 259 -33.53 -77.90 -0.12
C GLN A 259 -34.06 -78.70 1.08
N LEU A 260 -34.15 -78.07 2.26
CA LEU A 260 -34.73 -78.70 3.45
C LEU A 260 -36.20 -79.06 3.24
N GLN A 261 -37.00 -78.17 2.65
CA GLN A 261 -38.41 -78.41 2.34
C GLN A 261 -38.60 -79.56 1.33
N ILE A 262 -37.77 -79.63 0.28
CA ILE A 262 -37.84 -80.71 -0.71
C ILE A 262 -37.44 -82.03 -0.06
N ARG A 263 -36.40 -82.04 0.79
CA ARG A 263 -35.99 -83.24 1.54
C ARG A 263 -37.08 -83.72 2.51
N SER A 264 -37.78 -82.81 3.20
CA SER A 264 -38.90 -83.19 4.07
C SER A 264 -40.08 -83.71 3.26
N LEU A 265 -40.44 -83.04 2.15
CA LEU A 265 -41.51 -83.47 1.25
C LEU A 265 -41.22 -84.86 0.66
N ALA A 266 -39.97 -85.11 0.28
CA ALA A 266 -39.55 -86.40 -0.24
C ALA A 266 -39.70 -87.51 0.79
N ARG A 267 -39.32 -87.24 2.05
CA ARG A 267 -39.49 -88.19 3.16
C ARG A 267 -40.97 -88.50 3.42
N THR A 268 -41.83 -87.47 3.42
CA THR A 268 -43.27 -87.66 3.63
C THR A 268 -43.94 -88.39 2.46
N ALA A 269 -43.56 -88.06 1.22
CA ALA A 269 -44.09 -88.73 0.03
C ALA A 269 -43.67 -90.20 -0.02
N PHE A 270 -42.41 -90.50 0.31
CA PHE A 270 -41.94 -91.88 0.42
C PHE A 270 -42.72 -92.66 1.48
N ALA A 271 -42.93 -92.09 2.67
CA ALA A 271 -43.72 -92.74 3.72
C ALA A 271 -45.16 -93.00 3.28
N ALA A 272 -45.82 -92.04 2.62
CA ALA A 272 -47.17 -92.21 2.08
C ALA A 272 -47.22 -93.32 1.01
N MET A 273 -46.23 -93.37 0.12
CA MET A 273 -46.12 -94.42 -0.90
C MET A 273 -45.99 -95.81 -0.29
N VAL A 274 -45.21 -95.97 0.79
CA VAL A 274 -45.08 -97.25 1.51
C VAL A 274 -46.43 -97.69 2.08
N VAL A 275 -47.21 -96.77 2.67
CA VAL A 275 -48.55 -97.08 3.19
C VAL A 275 -49.49 -97.57 2.08
N VAL A 276 -49.51 -96.88 0.94
CA VAL A 276 -50.31 -97.30 -0.24
C VAL A 276 -49.89 -98.68 -0.72
N PHE A 277 -48.58 -98.96 -0.76
CA PHE A 277 -48.04 -100.26 -1.16
C PHE A 277 -48.47 -101.39 -0.21
N ILE A 278 -48.46 -101.14 1.11
CA ILE A 278 -48.90 -102.12 2.12
C ILE A 278 -50.40 -102.44 1.94
N ILE A 279 -51.24 -101.41 1.76
CA ILE A 279 -52.68 -101.60 1.53
C ILE A 279 -52.92 -102.46 0.28
N PHE A 280 -52.18 -102.21 -0.80
CA PHE A 280 -52.31 -102.96 -2.04
C PHE A 280 -51.87 -104.43 -1.89
N ILE A 281 -50.77 -104.69 -1.17
CA ILE A 281 -50.29 -106.05 -0.87
C ILE A 281 -51.36 -106.84 -0.09
N VAL A 282 -51.98 -106.22 0.91
CA VAL A 282 -53.06 -106.87 1.70
C VAL A 282 -54.29 -107.15 0.83
N SER A 283 -54.67 -106.21 -0.05
CA SER A 283 -55.78 -106.40 -1.00
C SER A 283 -55.54 -107.60 -1.93
N MET A 284 -54.34 -107.70 -2.50
CA MET A 284 -53.93 -108.80 -3.38
C MET A 284 -53.89 -110.16 -2.66
N ALA A 285 -53.60 -110.20 -1.36
CA ALA A 285 -53.58 -111.44 -0.58
C ALA A 285 -54.98 -111.97 -0.23
N ILE A 286 -56.02 -111.13 -0.27
CA ILE A 286 -57.40 -111.50 0.10
C ILE A 286 -58.23 -111.85 -1.14
N VAL A 287 -57.93 -111.23 -2.29
CA VAL A 287 -58.74 -111.31 -3.52
C VAL A 287 -57.92 -112.00 -4.63
N GLU A 288 -58.26 -113.25 -4.97
CA GLU A 288 -57.66 -113.99 -6.09
C GLU A 288 -58.26 -113.53 -7.44
N ASN A 289 -57.88 -112.34 -7.92
CA ASN A 289 -58.29 -111.81 -9.23
C ASN A 289 -57.10 -111.27 -10.03
N ASP A 290 -57.01 -111.67 -11.32
CA ASP A 290 -55.93 -111.24 -12.22
C ASP A 290 -55.93 -109.73 -12.53
N GLU A 291 -57.08 -109.04 -12.44
CA GLU A 291 -57.20 -107.59 -12.69
C GLU A 291 -56.45 -106.72 -11.66
N GLU A 292 -56.33 -107.17 -10.40
CA GLU A 292 -55.61 -106.47 -9.33
C GLU A 292 -54.09 -106.43 -9.61
N THR A 293 -53.56 -107.42 -10.33
CA THR A 293 -52.14 -107.46 -10.71
C THR A 293 -51.79 -106.36 -11.72
N ALA A 294 -52.71 -106.03 -12.64
CA ALA A 294 -52.51 -104.97 -13.62
C ALA A 294 -52.51 -103.58 -12.96
N PHE A 295 -53.42 -103.33 -12.02
CA PHE A 295 -53.44 -102.09 -11.24
C PHE A 295 -52.17 -101.90 -10.39
N PHE A 296 -51.65 -102.97 -9.78
CA PHE A 296 -50.38 -102.94 -9.05
C PHE A 296 -49.21 -102.50 -9.93
N ILE A 297 -49.13 -103.04 -11.16
CA ILE A 297 -48.08 -102.70 -12.12
C ILE A 297 -48.16 -101.22 -12.52
N VAL A 298 -49.37 -100.72 -12.80
CA VAL A 298 -49.57 -99.31 -13.17
C VAL A 298 -49.21 -98.36 -12.03
N ILE A 299 -49.66 -98.65 -10.79
CA ILE A 299 -49.33 -97.84 -9.61
C ILE A 299 -47.83 -97.88 -9.31
N SER A 300 -47.18 -99.05 -9.46
CA SER A 300 -45.73 -99.20 -9.29
C SER A 300 -44.94 -98.42 -10.36
N LEU A 301 -45.45 -98.36 -11.60
CA LEU A 301 -44.84 -97.56 -12.66
C LEU A 301 -44.98 -96.06 -12.38
N LEU A 302 -46.15 -95.61 -11.92
CA LEU A 302 -46.35 -94.22 -11.49
C LEU A 302 -45.46 -93.86 -10.29
N ALA A 303 -45.32 -94.77 -9.32
CA ALA A 303 -44.40 -94.65 -8.18
C ALA A 303 -42.96 -94.42 -8.65
N ALA A 304 -42.50 -95.23 -9.61
CA ALA A 304 -41.16 -95.13 -10.17
C ALA A 304 -40.93 -93.79 -10.88
N ILE A 305 -41.90 -93.31 -11.68
CA ILE A 305 -41.81 -92.00 -12.34
C ILE A 305 -41.71 -90.87 -11.31
N LEU A 306 -42.54 -90.90 -10.27
CA LEU A 306 -42.50 -89.90 -9.19
C LEU A 306 -41.17 -89.92 -8.43
N ALA A 307 -40.63 -91.11 -8.14
CA ALA A 307 -39.34 -91.28 -7.46
C ALA A 307 -38.19 -90.70 -8.31
N VAL A 308 -38.17 -90.98 -9.61
CA VAL A 308 -37.16 -90.43 -10.55
C VAL A 308 -37.30 -88.91 -10.66
N GLY A 309 -38.51 -88.39 -10.79
CA GLY A 309 -38.77 -86.95 -10.84
C GLY A 309 -38.31 -86.22 -9.58
N MET A 310 -38.60 -86.81 -8.41
CA MET A 310 -38.19 -86.26 -7.12
C MET A 310 -36.66 -86.30 -6.92
N PHE A 311 -36.00 -87.39 -7.35
CA PHE A 311 -34.54 -87.50 -7.34
C PHE A 311 -33.89 -86.44 -8.23
N ALA A 312 -34.43 -86.21 -9.44
CA ALA A 312 -33.95 -85.17 -10.34
C ALA A 312 -34.05 -83.76 -9.71
N ILE A 313 -35.19 -83.44 -9.10
CA ILE A 313 -35.41 -82.15 -8.40
C ILE A 313 -34.43 -81.97 -7.24
N LEU A 314 -34.19 -83.02 -6.45
CA LEU A 314 -33.21 -83.01 -5.36
C LEU A 314 -31.80 -82.73 -5.88
N LYS A 315 -31.38 -83.42 -6.94
CA LYS A 315 -30.03 -83.26 -7.52
C LYS A 315 -29.81 -81.87 -8.13
N VAL A 316 -30.80 -81.31 -8.81
CA VAL A 316 -30.74 -79.94 -9.33
C VAL A 316 -30.63 -78.94 -8.18
N THR A 317 -31.39 -79.14 -7.10
CA THR A 317 -31.35 -78.25 -5.92
C THR A 317 -30.00 -78.33 -5.20
N GLU A 318 -29.42 -79.53 -5.03
CA GLU A 318 -28.08 -79.73 -4.47
C GLU A 318 -27.01 -79.00 -5.28
N ARG A 319 -27.05 -79.13 -6.61
CA ARG A 319 -26.14 -78.42 -7.51
C ARG A 319 -26.27 -76.90 -7.38
N ASN A 320 -27.51 -76.38 -7.33
CA ASN A 320 -27.74 -74.94 -7.21
C ASN A 320 -27.20 -74.39 -5.89
N VAL A 321 -27.39 -75.10 -4.77
CA VAL A 321 -26.80 -74.71 -3.46
C VAL A 321 -25.28 -74.61 -3.56
N LEU A 322 -24.62 -75.64 -4.11
CA LEU A 322 -23.16 -75.68 -4.23
C LEU A 322 -22.63 -74.57 -5.16
N VAL A 323 -23.27 -74.34 -6.31
CA VAL A 323 -22.87 -73.27 -7.24
C VAL A 323 -23.02 -71.89 -6.59
N THR A 324 -24.12 -71.63 -5.89
CA THR A 324 -24.36 -70.34 -5.24
C THR A 324 -23.39 -70.12 -4.07
N GLU A 325 -23.02 -71.16 -3.33
CA GLU A 325 -21.98 -71.07 -2.30
C GLU A 325 -20.59 -70.75 -2.88
N ILE A 326 -20.22 -71.38 -4.00
CA ILE A 326 -18.97 -71.05 -4.72
C ILE A 326 -18.99 -69.58 -5.19
N LYS A 327 -20.11 -69.11 -5.76
CA LYS A 327 -20.26 -67.70 -6.17
C LYS A 327 -20.13 -66.77 -4.97
N LEU A 328 -20.75 -67.10 -3.83
CA LEU A 328 -20.67 -66.31 -2.60
C LEU A 328 -19.23 -66.22 -2.06
N ASN A 329 -18.48 -67.31 -2.09
CA ASN A 329 -17.07 -67.34 -1.68
C ASN A 329 -16.19 -66.49 -2.62
N LYS A 330 -16.39 -66.60 -3.94
CA LYS A 330 -15.72 -65.75 -4.93
C LYS A 330 -16.03 -64.27 -4.72
N ALA A 331 -17.31 -63.91 -4.55
CA ALA A 331 -17.75 -62.55 -4.26
C ALA A 331 -17.14 -62.02 -2.96
N THR A 332 -17.06 -62.86 -1.91
CA THR A 332 -16.41 -62.50 -0.64
C THR A 332 -14.91 -62.25 -0.82
N GLY A 333 -14.21 -63.07 -1.61
CA GLY A 333 -12.79 -62.87 -1.93
C GLY A 333 -12.54 -61.58 -2.71
N LEU A 334 -13.35 -61.31 -3.75
CA LEU A 334 -13.29 -60.07 -4.52
C LEU A 334 -13.57 -58.85 -3.63
N LEU A 335 -14.60 -58.93 -2.78
CA LEU A 335 -14.93 -57.86 -1.84
C LEU A 335 -13.76 -57.55 -0.89
N ASN A 336 -13.12 -58.56 -0.33
CA ASN A 336 -11.95 -58.37 0.54
C ASN A 336 -10.79 -57.70 -0.21
N LYS A 337 -10.54 -58.09 -1.47
CA LYS A 337 -9.53 -57.46 -2.31
C LYS A 337 -9.82 -55.97 -2.54
N ILE A 338 -11.07 -55.61 -2.84
CA ILE A 338 -11.47 -54.21 -3.02
C ILE A 338 -11.42 -53.42 -1.71
N LYS A 339 -11.76 -54.02 -0.56
CA LYS A 339 -11.60 -53.38 0.76
C LYS A 339 -10.15 -52.99 1.05
N ILE A 340 -9.20 -53.86 0.73
CA ILE A 340 -7.76 -53.55 0.88
C ILE A 340 -7.39 -52.37 -0.01
N LYS A 341 -7.80 -52.39 -1.30
CA LYS A 341 -7.56 -51.28 -2.22
C LYS A 341 -8.17 -49.96 -1.71
N TYR A 342 -9.38 -50.01 -1.18
CA TYR A 342 -10.09 -48.84 -0.64
C TYR A 342 -9.31 -48.21 0.51
N VAL A 343 -8.88 -49.02 1.48
CA VAL A 343 -8.08 -48.54 2.62
C VAL A 343 -6.74 -47.97 2.14
N ASN A 344 -6.06 -48.64 1.20
CA ASN A 344 -4.79 -48.14 0.67
C ASN A 344 -4.94 -46.83 -0.10
N ALA A 345 -5.99 -46.69 -0.93
CA ALA A 345 -6.29 -45.46 -1.65
C ALA A 345 -6.64 -44.33 -0.67
N ALA A 346 -7.44 -44.60 0.35
CA ALA A 346 -7.77 -43.63 1.40
C ALA A 346 -6.51 -43.14 2.14
N ASN A 347 -5.62 -44.07 2.55
CA ASN A 347 -4.38 -43.72 3.23
C ASN A 347 -3.42 -42.91 2.35
N THR A 348 -3.39 -43.21 1.04
CA THR A 348 -2.57 -42.47 0.07
C THR A 348 -3.05 -41.03 -0.05
N LEU A 349 -4.37 -40.83 -0.20
CA LEU A 349 -4.97 -39.49 -0.22
C LEU A 349 -4.79 -38.74 1.09
N ASP A 350 -4.97 -39.41 2.24
CA ASP A 350 -4.78 -38.79 3.56
C ASP A 350 -3.33 -38.27 3.74
N TYR A 351 -2.36 -39.03 3.24
CA TYR A 351 -0.96 -38.59 3.19
C TYR A 351 -0.77 -37.38 2.25
N GLU A 352 -1.29 -37.42 1.03
CA GLU A 352 -1.15 -36.31 0.07
C GLU A 352 -1.81 -35.02 0.59
N TYR A 353 -3.01 -35.14 1.15
CA TYR A 353 -3.74 -34.07 1.83
C TYR A 353 -2.93 -33.48 2.98
N SER A 354 -2.34 -34.34 3.82
CA SER A 354 -1.51 -33.91 4.95
C SER A 354 -0.21 -33.25 4.50
N LYS A 355 0.45 -33.78 3.45
CA LYS A 355 1.70 -33.25 2.89
C LYS A 355 1.52 -31.79 2.46
N TYR A 356 0.44 -31.49 1.75
CA TYR A 356 0.18 -30.14 1.23
C TYR A 356 -0.69 -29.27 2.17
N GLY A 357 -1.33 -29.84 3.18
CA GLY A 357 -2.23 -29.13 4.10
C GLY A 357 -3.54 -28.70 3.42
N VAL A 358 -4.14 -29.62 2.67
CA VAL A 358 -5.36 -29.45 1.85
C VAL A 358 -6.28 -30.65 2.03
N LYS A 359 -7.52 -30.57 1.56
CA LYS A 359 -8.48 -31.69 1.62
C LYS A 359 -8.87 -32.23 0.24
N SER A 360 -8.41 -31.59 -0.82
CA SER A 360 -8.62 -32.04 -2.19
C SER A 360 -7.57 -31.46 -3.14
N ALA A 361 -7.47 -32.07 -4.32
CA ALA A 361 -6.63 -31.55 -5.39
C ALA A 361 -7.11 -30.19 -5.90
N TYR A 362 -8.43 -29.96 -5.92
CA TYR A 362 -9.01 -28.66 -6.23
C TYR A 362 -8.58 -27.58 -5.23
N GLU A 363 -8.57 -27.90 -3.94
CA GLU A 363 -8.10 -26.96 -2.91
C GLU A 363 -6.60 -26.66 -3.06
N LEU A 364 -5.78 -27.68 -3.39
CA LEU A 364 -4.36 -27.48 -3.68
C LEU A 364 -4.15 -26.57 -4.88
N GLU A 365 -4.86 -26.81 -5.97
CA GLU A 365 -4.76 -26.02 -7.19
C GLU A 365 -5.09 -24.55 -6.92
N ASN A 366 -6.17 -24.27 -6.19
CA ASN A 366 -6.56 -22.90 -5.84
C ASN A 366 -5.55 -22.22 -4.91
N LYS A 367 -5.05 -22.94 -3.90
CA LYS A 367 -4.00 -22.41 -3.01
C LYS A 367 -2.70 -22.14 -3.76
N TYR A 368 -2.35 -22.99 -4.72
CA TYR A 368 -1.14 -22.81 -5.52
C TYR A 368 -1.27 -21.61 -6.47
N LYS A 369 -2.40 -21.46 -7.16
CA LYS A 369 -2.67 -20.26 -7.98
C LYS A 369 -2.56 -18.98 -7.15
N LEU A 370 -3.17 -18.97 -5.97
CA LEU A 370 -3.07 -17.83 -5.06
C LEU A 370 -1.63 -17.58 -4.58
N TYR A 371 -0.85 -18.64 -4.36
CA TYR A 371 0.58 -18.52 -4.05
C TYR A 371 1.36 -17.88 -5.20
N GLU A 372 1.15 -18.32 -6.44
CA GLU A 372 1.80 -17.73 -7.63
C GLU A 372 1.44 -16.25 -7.79
N GLU A 373 0.17 -15.90 -7.60
CA GLU A 373 -0.30 -14.50 -7.62
C GLU A 373 0.40 -13.67 -6.54
N MET A 374 0.48 -14.18 -5.30
CA MET A 374 1.15 -13.52 -4.19
C MET A 374 2.66 -13.39 -4.42
N LYS A 375 3.32 -14.40 -5.00
CA LYS A 375 4.75 -14.36 -5.32
C LYS A 375 5.03 -13.32 -6.41
N ALA A 376 4.20 -13.28 -7.45
CA ALA A 376 4.28 -12.27 -8.50
C ALA A 376 3.98 -10.85 -7.98
N GLU A 377 3.04 -10.70 -7.05
CA GLU A 377 2.76 -9.44 -6.34
C GLU A 377 3.94 -9.00 -5.48
N GLN A 378 4.58 -9.91 -4.73
CA GLN A 378 5.78 -9.59 -3.94
C GLN A 378 6.95 -9.15 -4.82
N SER A 379 7.20 -9.84 -5.94
CA SER A 379 8.23 -9.42 -6.91
C SER A 379 7.93 -8.03 -7.46
N ARG A 380 6.67 -7.79 -7.89
CA ARG A 380 6.24 -6.46 -8.36
C ARG A 380 6.38 -5.39 -7.29
N MET A 381 6.10 -5.70 -6.02
CA MET A 381 6.32 -4.75 -4.92
C MET A 381 7.80 -4.42 -4.71
N LEU A 382 8.70 -5.40 -4.85
CA LEU A 382 10.14 -5.16 -4.76
C LEU A 382 10.62 -4.28 -5.92
N ASP A 383 10.24 -4.61 -7.15
CA ASP A 383 10.57 -3.84 -8.35
C ASP A 383 10.04 -2.41 -8.24
N MET A 384 8.76 -2.26 -7.87
CA MET A 384 8.12 -0.96 -7.65
C MET A 384 8.79 -0.15 -6.54
N THR A 385 9.19 -0.78 -5.43
CA THR A 385 9.90 -0.08 -4.34
C THR A 385 11.26 0.41 -4.83
N SER A 386 11.97 -0.40 -5.62
CA SER A 386 13.24 0.00 -6.22
C SER A 386 13.07 1.16 -7.21
N SER A 387 12.06 1.10 -8.09
CA SER A 387 11.75 2.16 -9.05
C SER A 387 11.30 3.45 -8.36
N LEU A 388 10.48 3.36 -7.33
CA LEU A 388 10.04 4.50 -6.52
C LEU A 388 11.24 5.17 -5.85
N ASN A 389 12.13 4.41 -5.20
CA ASN A 389 13.36 4.95 -4.60
C ASN A 389 14.25 5.63 -5.66
N SER A 390 14.37 5.06 -6.86
CA SER A 390 15.15 5.68 -7.94
C SER A 390 14.54 7.01 -8.37
N ALA A 391 13.21 7.05 -8.59
CA ALA A 391 12.51 8.27 -8.99
C ALA A 391 12.54 9.34 -7.90
N GLU A 392 12.40 8.96 -6.63
CA GLU A 392 12.55 9.87 -5.48
C GLU A 392 13.97 10.45 -5.42
N ASN A 393 15.01 9.64 -5.58
CA ASN A 393 16.39 10.11 -5.60
C ASN A 393 16.68 11.05 -6.77
N ASP A 394 16.13 10.74 -7.96
CA ASP A 394 16.27 11.59 -9.15
C ASP A 394 15.56 12.94 -8.94
N LEU A 395 14.33 12.92 -8.40
CA LEU A 395 13.59 14.11 -8.03
C LEU A 395 14.35 14.94 -6.99
N GLU A 396 14.86 14.31 -5.93
CA GLU A 396 15.66 14.98 -4.90
C GLU A 396 16.89 15.67 -5.52
N SER A 397 17.60 14.96 -6.40
CA SER A 397 18.78 15.51 -7.08
C SER A 397 18.46 16.76 -7.89
N ILE A 398 17.33 16.75 -8.60
CA ILE A 398 16.87 17.89 -9.40
C ILE A 398 16.49 19.06 -8.50
N LEU A 399 15.71 18.81 -7.45
CA LEU A 399 15.25 19.84 -6.52
C LEU A 399 16.41 20.47 -5.73
N ARG A 400 17.39 19.69 -5.27
CA ARG A 400 18.61 20.22 -4.64
C ARG A 400 19.41 21.11 -5.58
N LYS A 401 19.48 20.76 -6.87
CA LYS A 401 20.18 21.58 -7.89
C LYS A 401 19.45 22.89 -8.20
N LEU A 402 18.13 22.92 -8.03
CA LEU A 402 17.34 24.15 -8.14
C LEU A 402 17.48 25.06 -6.91
N GLY A 403 18.06 24.55 -5.81
CA GLY A 403 18.30 25.33 -4.60
C GLY A 403 17.16 25.29 -3.59
N LEU A 404 16.28 24.28 -3.67
CA LEU A 404 15.22 24.10 -2.67
C LEU A 404 15.83 23.79 -1.30
N SER A 405 15.23 24.36 -0.24
CA SER A 405 15.75 24.28 1.12
C SER A 405 15.61 22.86 1.69
N ASP A 406 14.42 22.27 1.60
CA ASP A 406 14.16 20.87 1.93
C ASP A 406 13.33 20.16 0.85
N PRO A 407 13.99 19.48 -0.10
CA PRO A 407 13.32 18.71 -1.16
C PRO A 407 12.40 17.59 -0.65
N HIS A 408 12.60 17.06 0.56
CA HIS A 408 11.86 15.89 1.04
C HIS A 408 10.40 16.24 1.39
N ILE A 409 10.15 17.48 1.84
CA ILE A 409 8.79 17.99 2.11
C ILE A 409 7.90 17.87 0.87
N TRP A 410 8.50 18.03 -0.32
CA TRP A 410 7.81 17.98 -1.59
C TRP A 410 7.37 16.57 -2.01
N PHE A 411 7.91 15.51 -1.40
CA PHE A 411 7.47 14.12 -1.67
C PHE A 411 6.05 13.86 -1.18
N GLY A 412 5.60 14.54 -0.12
CA GLY A 412 4.19 14.51 0.31
C GLY A 412 3.25 15.29 -0.61
N ARG A 413 3.81 16.12 -1.50
CA ARG A 413 3.08 17.08 -2.35
C ARG A 413 3.34 16.85 -3.85
N VAL A 414 3.75 15.64 -4.24
CA VAL A 414 4.19 15.33 -5.61
C VAL A 414 3.16 15.69 -6.68
N LYS A 415 1.87 15.58 -6.35
CA LYS A 415 0.75 15.98 -7.23
C LYS A 415 0.77 17.45 -7.63
N ALA A 416 1.34 18.32 -6.79
CA ALA A 416 1.52 19.74 -7.10
C ALA A 416 2.43 19.96 -8.31
N PHE A 417 3.41 19.07 -8.55
CA PHE A 417 4.24 19.15 -9.75
C PHE A 417 3.48 18.79 -11.03
N ILE A 418 2.50 17.89 -10.93
CA ILE A 418 1.77 17.33 -12.07
C ILE A 418 0.58 18.22 -12.43
N ASN A 419 -0.17 18.65 -11.42
CA ASN A 419 -1.42 19.38 -11.58
C ASN A 419 -1.28 20.81 -11.03
N PRO A 420 -1.37 21.84 -11.88
CA PRO A 420 -1.30 23.24 -11.45
C PRO A 420 -2.32 23.62 -10.38
N LYS A 421 -3.50 22.98 -10.33
CA LYS A 421 -4.51 23.25 -9.29
C LYS A 421 -4.01 22.85 -7.90
N GLU A 422 -3.36 21.69 -7.80
CA GLU A 422 -2.77 21.20 -6.55
C GLU A 422 -1.65 22.14 -6.07
N MET A 423 -0.84 22.68 -6.98
CA MET A 423 0.16 23.70 -6.64
C MET A 423 -0.47 24.99 -6.08
N VAL A 424 -1.62 25.41 -6.62
CA VAL A 424 -2.38 26.55 -6.07
C VAL A 424 -2.89 26.26 -4.67
N GLU A 425 -3.35 25.04 -4.41
CA GLU A 425 -3.79 24.63 -3.07
C GLU A 425 -2.63 24.62 -2.07
N VAL A 426 -1.48 24.05 -2.42
CA VAL A 426 -0.25 24.09 -1.60
C VAL A 426 0.16 25.54 -1.32
N ARG A 427 0.12 26.41 -2.33
CA ARG A 427 0.43 27.85 -2.17
C ARG A 427 -0.53 28.54 -1.21
N HIS A 428 -1.82 28.24 -1.30
CA HIS A 428 -2.84 28.79 -0.41
C HIS A 428 -2.67 28.31 1.04
N GLU A 429 -2.37 27.03 1.25
CA GLU A 429 -2.08 26.44 2.55
C GLU A 429 -0.88 27.14 3.21
N LEU A 430 0.25 27.26 2.50
CA LEU A 430 1.46 27.91 3.01
C LEU A 430 1.24 29.38 3.32
N ASN A 431 0.54 30.12 2.45
CA ASN A 431 0.18 31.52 2.71
C ASN A 431 -0.68 31.68 3.95
N THR A 432 -1.69 30.82 4.11
CA THR A 432 -2.58 30.84 5.28
C THR A 432 -1.78 30.56 6.57
N ARG A 433 -0.85 29.60 6.53
CA ARG A 433 0.02 29.29 7.67
C ARG A 433 0.95 30.46 8.02
N ARG A 434 1.64 31.04 7.04
CA ARG A 434 2.50 32.25 7.24
C ARG A 434 1.71 33.41 7.83
N TYR A 435 0.50 33.63 7.34
CA TYR A 435 -0.38 34.69 7.84
C TYR A 435 -0.72 34.49 9.32
N LYS A 436 -1.13 33.28 9.72
CA LYS A 436 -1.42 32.95 11.14
C LYS A 436 -0.20 33.09 12.04
N LEU A 437 0.97 32.64 11.58
CA LEU A 437 2.23 32.78 12.33
C LEU A 437 2.59 34.27 12.50
N ARG A 438 2.40 35.10 11.46
CA ARG A 438 2.60 36.55 11.56
C ARG A 438 1.66 37.19 12.58
N GLN A 439 0.38 36.82 12.59
CA GLN A 439 -0.57 37.31 13.59
C GLN A 439 -0.14 36.97 15.02
N GLN A 440 0.39 35.76 15.24
CA GLN A 440 0.91 35.37 16.56
C GLN A 440 2.14 36.18 16.97
N ILE A 441 3.04 36.46 16.02
CA ILE A 441 4.20 37.33 16.27
C ILE A 441 3.72 38.74 16.63
N GLU A 442 2.85 39.35 15.82
CA GLU A 442 2.32 40.70 16.04
C GLU A 442 1.57 40.82 17.38
N TYR A 443 0.76 39.81 17.72
CA TYR A 443 0.08 39.74 19.01
C TYR A 443 1.09 39.77 20.17
N ASN A 444 2.11 38.91 20.14
CA ASN A 444 3.11 38.84 21.21
C ASN A 444 4.00 40.11 21.25
N GLU A 445 4.34 40.70 20.11
CA GLU A 445 5.05 41.97 20.03
C GLU A 445 4.24 43.09 20.69
N LYS A 446 2.93 43.15 20.43
CA LYS A 446 2.02 44.09 21.08
C LYS A 446 1.95 43.85 22.60
N ARG A 447 1.89 42.59 23.06
CA ARG A 447 1.90 42.25 24.49
C ARG A 447 3.19 42.71 25.19
N ILE A 448 4.34 42.59 24.51
CA ILE A 448 5.63 43.11 25.01
C ILE A 448 5.59 44.64 25.13
N GLU A 449 5.10 45.34 24.11
CA GLU A 449 5.00 46.82 24.15
C GLU A 449 4.01 47.32 25.20
N GLU A 450 2.87 46.64 25.37
CA GLU A 450 1.92 46.90 26.46
C GLU A 450 2.57 46.71 27.84
N ALA A 451 3.31 45.62 28.04
CA ALA A 451 4.01 45.36 29.30
C ALA A 451 5.08 46.42 29.61
N LYS A 452 5.85 46.86 28.60
CA LYS A 452 6.78 47.99 28.73
C LYS A 452 6.07 49.28 29.11
N SER A 453 4.95 49.59 28.45
CA SER A 453 4.13 50.77 28.72
C SER A 453 3.55 50.74 30.13
N ASN A 454 3.08 49.57 30.59
CA ASN A 454 2.57 49.34 31.93
C ASN A 454 3.63 49.57 33.01
N ILE A 455 4.84 49.03 32.84
CA ILE A 455 5.98 49.29 33.74
C ILE A 455 6.30 50.80 33.77
N LYS A 456 6.32 51.46 32.60
CA LYS A 456 6.57 52.91 32.50
C LYS A 456 5.49 53.73 33.21
N ASN A 457 4.22 53.38 33.05
CA ASN A 457 3.12 54.10 33.69
C ASN A 457 3.11 53.89 35.20
N ALA A 458 3.39 52.66 35.66
CA ALA A 458 3.47 52.35 37.08
C ALA A 458 4.64 53.07 37.77
N THR A 459 5.80 53.16 37.10
CA THR A 459 7.00 53.86 37.60
C THR A 459 6.82 55.37 37.63
N LEU A 460 6.18 55.96 36.61
CA LEU A 460 5.84 57.39 36.59
C LEU A 460 4.78 57.77 37.63
N SER A 461 3.84 56.86 37.92
CA SER A 461 2.75 57.09 38.88
C SER A 461 3.17 56.93 40.35
N ASN A 462 4.29 56.23 40.63
CA ASN A 462 4.81 56.00 41.99
C ASN A 462 6.34 56.22 42.05
N PRO A 463 6.84 57.47 41.87
CA PRO A 463 8.27 57.76 41.79
C PRO A 463 9.07 57.31 43.02
N GLU A 464 8.49 57.40 44.21
CA GLU A 464 9.05 56.98 45.49
C GLU A 464 9.35 55.48 45.59
N HIS A 465 8.86 54.67 44.66
CA HIS A 465 9.03 53.21 44.62
C HIS A 465 9.77 52.73 43.35
N SER A 466 10.28 53.67 42.55
CA SER A 466 10.98 53.40 41.29
C SER A 466 12.28 52.59 41.46
N ASP A 467 12.99 52.75 42.57
CA ASP A 467 14.21 51.97 42.86
C ASP A 467 13.94 50.47 42.97
N GLY A 468 12.76 50.08 43.50
CA GLY A 468 12.34 48.67 43.56
C GLY A 468 12.04 48.10 42.18
N ALA A 469 11.33 48.86 41.37
CA ALA A 469 11.05 48.52 39.97
C ALA A 469 12.34 48.33 39.16
N MET A 470 13.31 49.24 39.31
CA MET A 470 14.58 49.18 38.59
C MET A 470 15.41 47.95 38.95
N ARG A 471 15.43 47.56 40.24
CA ARG A 471 16.10 46.31 40.67
C ARG A 471 15.53 45.07 39.98
N VAL A 472 14.20 44.98 39.84
CA VAL A 472 13.54 43.84 39.19
C VAL A 472 13.89 43.79 37.69
N ILE A 473 13.90 44.94 37.01
CA ILE A 473 14.30 45.05 35.61
C ILE A 473 15.78 44.65 35.42
N GLU A 474 16.68 45.11 36.28
CA GLU A 474 18.09 44.71 36.22
C GLU A 474 18.30 43.21 36.44
N MET A 475 17.50 42.59 37.32
CA MET A 475 17.53 41.13 37.53
C MET A 475 17.05 40.37 36.29
N TYR A 476 16.03 40.90 35.61
CA TYR A 476 15.52 40.38 34.36
C TYR A 476 16.56 40.44 33.24
N GLU A 477 17.16 41.61 33.01
CA GLU A 477 18.22 41.80 32.01
C GLU A 477 19.46 40.90 32.28
N LYS A 478 19.85 40.74 33.54
CA LYS A 478 20.94 39.83 33.94
C LYS A 478 20.61 38.36 33.69
N ARG A 479 19.34 37.97 33.70
CA ARG A 479 18.89 36.61 33.39
C ARG A 479 18.98 36.35 31.88
N HIS A 480 18.43 37.25 31.06
CA HIS A 480 18.45 37.13 29.59
C HIS A 480 19.85 37.26 28.98
N SER A 481 20.72 38.11 29.54
CA SER A 481 22.11 38.23 29.08
C SER A 481 22.99 37.00 29.38
N ARG A 482 22.55 36.11 30.28
CA ARG A 482 23.24 34.83 30.56
C ARG A 482 22.77 33.67 29.71
N VAL A 483 21.60 33.77 29.07
CA VAL A 483 21.03 32.75 28.18
C VAL A 483 21.46 32.97 26.72
N ALA A 484 21.84 34.20 26.35
CA ALA A 484 22.38 34.55 25.03
C ALA A 484 23.90 34.26 24.83
N LYS A 485 24.51 33.46 25.71
CA LYS A 485 25.88 32.92 25.61
C LYS A 485 25.81 31.41 25.65
#